data_AF-Q6WKX2-F1
#
_entry.id   AF-Q6WKX2-F1
#
_cell.length_a   1.000
_cell.length_b   1.000
_cell.length_c   1.000
_cell.angle_alpha   90.00
_cell.angle_beta   90.00
_cell.angle_gamma   90.00
#
_symmetry.space_group_name_H-M   'P 1'
#
loop_
_entity.id
_entity.type
_entity.pdbx_description
1 polymer ?
#
loop_
_entity_poly.entity_id
_entity_poly.type
_entity_poly.pdbx_seq_one_letter_code
_entity_poly.pdbx_strand_id
1 'polypeptide(L)'
;FSEEQEALVVKSWGVMKKDAGQLGVKFFAKIFEIAPSAKRMFSFLRDSDLPLEQNPKLKPHALSVFAMTCESAVQLRKAGKVTVRESSLKDLGATHFKYGVVDEHFDVRFAFSRSVFSSIRDLFQPEMKIAWGEAYDKLAA
;
A
#
# COMPACT_ATOMS: atom_id res chain seq x y z
N PHE A 1 -9.67 -0.32 15.38
CA PHE A 1 -9.95 0.56 14.24
C PHE A 1 -11.17 1.42 14.57
N SER A 2 -10.94 2.69 14.91
CA SER A 2 -11.98 3.63 15.32
C SER A 2 -12.70 4.25 14.11
N GLU A 3 -13.77 5.00 14.38
CA GLU A 3 -14.49 5.77 13.37
C GLU A 3 -13.62 6.89 12.79
N GLU A 4 -12.85 7.55 13.65
CA GLU A 4 -11.90 8.58 13.24
C GLU A 4 -10.81 8.01 12.34
N GLN A 5 -10.27 6.83 12.66
CA GLN A 5 -9.27 6.15 11.82
C GLN A 5 -9.84 5.80 10.43
N GLU A 6 -11.07 5.29 10.36
CA GLU A 6 -11.76 5.03 9.08
C GLU A 6 -11.96 6.32 8.30
N ALA A 7 -12.50 7.36 8.93
CA ALA A 7 -12.75 8.64 8.29
C ALA A 7 -11.46 9.25 7.71
N LEU A 8 -10.34 9.15 8.44
CA LEU A 8 -9.03 9.61 7.97
C LEU A 8 -8.59 8.85 6.72
N VAL A 9 -8.68 7.51 6.71
CA VAL A 9 -8.29 6.68 5.56
C VAL A 9 -9.20 6.93 4.36
N VAL A 10 -10.52 6.91 4.55
CA VAL A 10 -11.50 7.09 3.46
C VAL A 10 -11.41 8.49 2.85
N LYS A 11 -11.32 9.54 3.68
CA LYS A 11 -11.21 10.93 3.21
C LYS A 11 -9.91 11.16 2.44
N SER A 12 -8.78 10.70 2.99
CA SER A 12 -7.48 10.85 2.32
C SER A 12 -7.41 10.02 1.04
N TRP A 13 -7.93 8.80 1.03
CA TRP A 13 -8.03 7.98 -0.17
C TRP A 13 -8.88 8.62 -1.26
N GLY A 14 -10.02 9.22 -0.90
CA GLY A 14 -10.89 9.93 -1.85
C GLY A 14 -10.18 11.04 -2.62
N VAL A 15 -9.18 11.68 -2.01
CA VAL A 15 -8.32 12.68 -2.69
C VAL A 15 -7.18 12.00 -3.44
N MET A 16 -6.46 11.07 -2.80
CA MET A 16 -5.32 10.37 -3.38
C MET A 16 -5.68 9.56 -4.64
N LYS A 17 -6.90 9.02 -4.72
CA LYS A 17 -7.36 8.16 -5.82
C LYS A 17 -7.23 8.82 -7.20
N LYS A 18 -7.34 10.15 -7.29
CA LYS A 18 -7.20 10.91 -8.56
C LYS A 18 -5.80 10.78 -9.16
N ASP A 19 -4.77 10.74 -8.32
CA ASP A 19 -3.36 10.67 -8.70
C ASP A 19 -2.69 9.36 -8.25
N ALA A 20 -3.50 8.35 -7.89
CA ALA A 20 -3.01 7.17 -7.18
C ALA A 20 -1.99 6.35 -7.99
N GLY A 21 -2.03 6.43 -9.32
CA GLY A 21 -0.98 5.84 -10.17
C GLY A 21 0.39 6.48 -9.96
N GLN A 22 0.46 7.81 -9.89
CA GLN A 22 1.73 8.53 -9.64
C GLN A 22 2.16 8.40 -8.18
N LEU A 23 1.22 8.46 -7.24
CA LEU A 23 1.47 8.20 -5.82
C LEU A 23 2.02 6.79 -5.60
N GLY A 24 1.47 5.80 -6.29
CA GLY A 24 1.93 4.43 -6.31
C GLY A 24 3.38 4.29 -6.73
N VAL A 25 3.77 4.94 -7.82
CA VAL A 25 5.17 4.93 -8.25
C VAL A 25 6.08 5.57 -7.20
N LYS A 26 5.69 6.73 -6.64
CA LYS A 26 6.48 7.40 -5.58
C LYS A 26 6.62 6.52 -4.33
N PHE A 27 5.56 5.83 -3.94
CA PHE A 27 5.55 4.91 -2.81
C PHE A 27 6.54 3.77 -3.02
N PHE A 28 6.46 3.08 -4.16
CA PHE A 28 7.38 1.98 -4.47
C PHE A 28 8.81 2.46 -4.72
N ALA A 29 9.01 3.63 -5.31
CA ALA A 29 10.34 4.24 -5.43
C ALA A 29 10.96 4.43 -4.03
N LYS A 30 10.17 4.87 -3.04
CA LYS A 30 10.66 5.00 -1.66
C LYS A 30 10.95 3.65 -1.00
N ILE A 31 10.14 2.62 -1.26
CA ILE A 31 10.44 1.25 -0.82
C ILE A 31 11.80 0.82 -1.38
N PHE A 32 12.04 1.01 -2.68
CA PHE A 32 13.29 0.60 -3.32
C PHE A 32 14.51 1.46 -2.94
N GLU A 33 14.29 2.70 -2.50
CA GLU A 33 15.33 3.53 -1.91
C GLU A 33 15.78 2.98 -0.54
N ILE A 34 14.82 2.52 0.28
CA ILE A 34 15.08 1.96 1.61
C ILE A 34 15.64 0.53 1.51
N ALA A 35 15.04 -0.29 0.63
CA ALA A 35 15.38 -1.69 0.42
C ALA A 35 15.55 -1.98 -1.09
N PRO A 36 16.72 -1.67 -1.68
CA PRO A 36 16.96 -1.89 -3.11
C PRO A 36 16.81 -3.35 -3.56
N SER A 37 17.07 -4.30 -2.65
CA SER A 37 16.87 -5.74 -2.89
C SER A 37 15.41 -6.08 -3.21
N ALA A 38 14.45 -5.37 -2.60
CA ALA A 38 13.02 -5.61 -2.81
C ALA A 38 12.61 -5.41 -4.28
N LYS A 39 13.28 -4.50 -5.02
CA LYS A 39 13.02 -4.30 -6.45
C LYS A 39 13.17 -5.59 -7.26
N ARG A 40 14.13 -6.45 -6.90
CA ARG A 40 14.41 -7.71 -7.63
C ARG A 40 13.35 -8.79 -7.44
N MET A 41 12.49 -8.64 -6.43
CA MET A 41 11.39 -9.57 -6.15
C MET A 41 10.22 -9.37 -7.13
N PHE A 42 10.07 -8.15 -7.65
CA PHE A 42 9.10 -7.85 -8.69
C PHE A 42 9.62 -8.34 -10.04
N SER A 43 9.09 -9.46 -10.52
CA SER A 43 9.47 -10.04 -11.82
C SER A 43 9.40 -9.04 -12.99
N PHE A 44 8.47 -8.08 -12.93
CA PHE A 44 8.31 -7.04 -13.94
C PHE A 44 9.29 -5.86 -13.82
N LEU A 45 10.08 -5.80 -12.75
CA LEU A 45 11.14 -4.79 -12.53
C LEU A 45 12.54 -5.38 -12.60
N ARG A 46 12.70 -6.66 -12.24
CA ARG A 46 14.01 -7.34 -12.15
C ARG A 46 14.79 -7.26 -13.46
N ASP A 47 14.10 -7.47 -14.58
CA ASP A 47 14.69 -7.59 -15.91
C ASP A 47 14.31 -6.40 -16.82
N SER A 48 13.92 -5.26 -16.22
CA SER A 48 13.43 -4.09 -16.96
C SER A 48 14.40 -2.91 -16.88
N ASP A 49 14.79 -2.39 -18.05
CA ASP A 49 15.57 -1.16 -18.18
C ASP A 49 14.71 0.11 -18.10
N LEU A 50 13.39 -0.04 -18.01
CA LEU A 50 12.48 1.10 -17.95
C LEU A 50 12.60 1.81 -16.59
N PRO A 51 12.53 3.14 -16.57
CA PRO A 51 12.26 3.89 -15.35
C PRO A 51 10.99 3.38 -14.65
N LEU A 52 10.95 3.44 -13.32
CA LEU A 52 9.81 2.94 -12.51
C LEU A 52 8.48 3.58 -12.95
N GLU A 53 8.51 4.86 -13.29
CA GLU A 53 7.38 5.68 -13.75
C GLU A 53 6.79 5.21 -15.08
N GLN A 54 7.62 4.56 -15.90
CA GLN A 54 7.29 4.06 -17.22
C GLN A 54 6.93 2.57 -17.19
N ASN A 55 7.14 1.87 -16.08
CA ASN A 55 6.79 0.47 -15.98
C ASN A 55 5.26 0.28 -15.96
N PRO A 56 4.67 -0.42 -16.95
CA PRO A 56 3.21 -0.52 -17.08
C PRO A 56 2.57 -1.39 -15.99
N LYS A 57 3.35 -2.22 -15.27
CA LYS A 57 2.85 -3.14 -14.24
C LYS A 57 2.98 -2.58 -12.82
N LEU A 58 3.85 -1.59 -12.61
CA LEU A 58 4.02 -0.99 -11.28
C LEU A 58 2.79 -0.18 -10.84
N LYS A 59 2.23 0.64 -11.74
CA LYS A 59 1.06 1.48 -11.41
C LYS A 59 -0.15 0.64 -10.98
N PRO A 60 -0.59 -0.39 -11.74
CA PRO A 60 -1.69 -1.24 -11.32
C PRO A 60 -1.43 -1.95 -10.00
N HIS A 61 -0.21 -2.47 -9.78
CA HIS A 61 0.13 -3.13 -8.52
C HIS A 61 0.00 -2.17 -7.33
N ALA A 62 0.54 -0.96 -7.45
CA ALA A 62 0.47 0.03 -6.39
C ALA A 62 -0.96 0.51 -6.12
N LEU A 63 -1.79 0.65 -7.17
CA LEU A 63 -3.21 0.94 -7.01
C LEU A 63 -3.93 -0.15 -6.23
N SER A 64 -3.65 -1.42 -6.51
CA SER A 64 -4.23 -2.54 -5.77
C SER A 64 -3.87 -2.48 -4.29
N VAL A 65 -2.60 -2.22 -3.95
CA VAL A 65 -2.17 -2.09 -2.54
C VAL A 65 -2.96 -0.97 -1.84
N PHE A 66 -3.01 0.23 -2.41
CA PHE A 66 -3.75 1.34 -1.79
C PHE A 66 -5.24 1.06 -1.64
N ALA A 67 -5.88 0.51 -2.67
CA ALA A 67 -7.30 0.20 -2.65
C ALA A 67 -7.61 -0.86 -1.59
N MET A 68 -6.85 -1.95 -1.55
CA MET A 68 -7.04 -3.02 -0.58
C MET A 68 -6.77 -2.57 0.86
N THR A 69 -5.79 -1.70 1.09
CA THR A 69 -5.57 -1.10 2.41
C THR A 69 -6.75 -0.22 2.84
N CYS A 70 -7.29 0.59 1.92
CA CYS A 70 -8.47 1.41 2.21
C CYS A 70 -9.72 0.54 2.49
N GLU A 71 -9.93 -0.52 1.71
CA GLU A 71 -11.02 -1.47 1.96
C GLU A 71 -10.86 -2.19 3.30
N SER A 72 -9.63 -2.51 3.68
CA SER A 72 -9.31 -3.13 4.96
C SER A 72 -9.68 -2.22 6.13
N ALA A 73 -9.43 -0.90 6.03
CA ALA A 73 -9.88 0.07 7.03
C ALA A 73 -11.40 0.02 7.26
N VAL A 74 -12.18 0.03 6.17
CA VAL A 74 -13.65 -0.04 6.23
C VAL A 74 -14.12 -1.37 6.85
N GLN A 75 -13.49 -2.48 6.46
CA GLN A 75 -13.82 -3.81 6.97
C GLN A 75 -13.48 -3.95 8.46
N LEU A 76 -12.32 -3.42 8.89
CA LEU A 76 -11.93 -3.41 10.29
C LEU A 76 -12.91 -2.61 11.15
N ARG A 77 -13.40 -1.46 10.67
CA ARG A 77 -14.43 -0.72 11.40
C ARG A 77 -15.74 -1.51 11.48
N LYS A 78 -16.21 -2.03 10.34
CA LYS A 78 -17.53 -2.65 10.23
C LYS A 78 -17.62 -4.02 10.90
N ALA A 79 -16.56 -4.84 10.78
CA ALA A 79 -16.58 -6.25 11.15
C ALA A 79 -15.50 -6.64 12.17
N GLY A 80 -14.64 -5.69 12.59
CA GLY A 80 -13.53 -5.96 13.53
C GLY A 80 -12.37 -6.77 12.92
N LYS A 81 -12.47 -7.16 11.65
CA LYS A 81 -11.48 -7.96 10.91
C LYS A 81 -11.53 -7.66 9.42
N VAL A 82 -10.45 -7.95 8.71
CA VAL A 82 -10.42 -7.94 7.24
C VAL A 82 -11.27 -9.09 6.71
N THR A 83 -12.17 -8.78 5.78
CA THR A 83 -13.17 -9.70 5.20
C THR A 83 -13.02 -9.86 3.69
N VAL A 84 -11.82 -9.57 3.14
CA VAL A 84 -11.47 -9.95 1.77
C VAL A 84 -11.77 -11.44 1.57
N ARG A 85 -12.36 -11.79 0.42
CA ARG A 85 -12.76 -13.17 0.12
C ARG A 85 -11.60 -14.13 0.39
N GLU A 86 -11.87 -15.23 1.10
CA GLU A 86 -10.84 -16.17 1.56
C GLU A 86 -9.98 -16.70 0.41
N SER A 87 -10.58 -16.97 -0.76
CA SER A 87 -9.84 -17.38 -1.96
C SER A 87 -8.85 -16.31 -2.43
N SER A 88 -9.25 -15.04 -2.43
CA SER A 88 -8.39 -13.92 -2.81
C SER A 88 -7.24 -13.71 -1.82
N LEU A 89 -7.48 -13.88 -0.51
CA LEU A 89 -6.41 -13.81 0.49
C LEU A 89 -5.41 -14.97 0.34
N LYS A 90 -5.89 -16.19 0.08
CA LYS A 90 -5.02 -17.36 -0.19
C LYS A 90 -4.16 -17.15 -1.42
N ASP A 91 -4.73 -16.65 -2.52
CA ASP A 91 -3.99 -16.39 -3.76
C ASP A 91 -2.93 -15.29 -3.57
N LEU A 92 -3.27 -14.24 -2.81
CA LEU A 92 -2.32 -13.19 -2.44
C LEU A 92 -1.18 -13.74 -1.59
N GLY A 93 -1.49 -14.48 -0.52
CA GLY A 93 -0.50 -15.11 0.34
C GLY A 93 0.43 -16.05 -0.43
N ALA A 94 -0.14 -16.92 -1.28
CA ALA A 94 0.63 -17.82 -2.13
C ALA A 94 1.55 -17.07 -3.11
N THR A 95 1.08 -15.94 -3.67
CA THR A 95 1.89 -15.10 -4.55
C THR A 95 3.06 -14.46 -3.82
N HIS A 96 2.82 -13.84 -2.65
CA HIS A 96 3.87 -13.20 -1.86
C HIS A 96 4.89 -14.25 -1.36
N PHE A 97 4.42 -15.41 -0.91
CA PHE A 97 5.28 -16.53 -0.52
C PHE A 97 6.15 -17.02 -1.69
N LYS A 98 5.57 -17.21 -2.88
CA LYS A 98 6.31 -17.63 -4.09
C LYS A 98 7.46 -16.68 -4.45
N TYR A 99 7.30 -15.38 -4.21
CA TYR A 99 8.32 -14.37 -4.49
C TYR A 99 9.27 -14.11 -3.31
N GLY A 100 9.17 -14.88 -2.22
CA GLY A 100 10.07 -14.79 -1.07
C GLY A 100 9.85 -13.54 -0.22
N VAL A 101 8.62 -13.02 -0.19
CA VAL A 101 8.25 -11.93 0.71
C VAL A 101 8.30 -12.46 2.15
N VAL A 102 8.94 -11.68 3.02
CA VAL A 102 9.16 -11.97 4.44
C VAL A 102 8.71 -10.77 5.24
N ASP A 103 8.60 -10.90 6.56
CA ASP A 103 8.03 -9.89 7.45
C ASP A 103 8.70 -8.52 7.28
N GLU A 104 10.02 -8.47 7.08
CA GLU A 104 10.77 -7.24 6.87
C GLU A 104 10.35 -6.49 5.60
N HIS A 105 9.87 -7.20 4.58
CA HIS A 105 9.36 -6.59 3.35
C HIS A 105 7.99 -5.93 3.55
N PHE A 106 7.25 -6.32 4.60
CA PHE A 106 5.98 -5.68 4.95
C PHE A 106 6.16 -4.45 5.84
N ASP A 107 7.35 -4.17 6.40
CA ASP A 107 7.61 -2.93 7.13
C ASP A 107 7.75 -1.72 6.19
N VAL A 108 6.65 -1.37 5.54
CA VAL A 108 6.54 -0.26 4.59
C VAL A 108 5.98 1.00 5.25
N ARG A 109 5.86 1.03 6.59
CA ARG A 109 5.35 2.18 7.35
C ARG A 109 6.16 3.44 7.07
N PHE A 110 7.47 3.28 6.96
CA PHE A 110 8.37 4.37 6.56
C PHE A 110 8.20 4.77 5.10
N ALA A 111 7.78 3.88 4.20
CA ALA A 111 7.49 4.22 2.82
C ALA A 111 6.15 4.96 2.64
N PHE A 112 5.18 4.73 3.53
CA PHE A 112 3.96 5.54 3.69
C PHE A 112 4.27 6.99 4.15
N SER A 113 5.54 7.37 4.26
CA SER A 113 6.03 8.69 4.65
C SER A 113 5.35 9.89 3.96
N ARG A 114 5.77 11.06 4.44
CA ARG A 114 5.45 12.40 3.93
C ARG A 114 5.47 12.50 2.40
N SER A 115 6.18 11.67 1.64
CA SER A 115 6.16 11.69 0.16
C SER A 115 4.78 11.34 -0.43
N VAL A 116 4.12 10.28 0.06
CA VAL A 116 2.77 9.89 -0.40
C VAL A 116 1.75 10.93 0.07
N PHE A 117 1.85 11.34 1.34
CA PHE A 117 0.97 12.36 1.91
C PHE A 117 1.28 13.81 1.48
N SER A 118 2.42 14.06 0.83
CA SER A 118 2.80 15.42 0.37
C SER A 118 1.84 15.96 -0.69
N SER A 119 1.14 15.06 -1.37
CA SER A 119 0.13 15.38 -2.37
C SER A 119 -1.22 15.74 -1.74
N ILE A 120 -1.40 15.47 -0.44
CA ILE A 120 -2.58 15.86 0.34
C ILE A 120 -2.20 16.76 1.52
N ARG A 121 -1.20 17.64 1.32
CA ARG A 121 -0.61 18.51 2.36
C ARG A 121 -1.63 19.21 3.24
N ASP A 122 -2.71 19.73 2.66
CA ASP A 122 -3.74 20.49 3.39
C ASP A 122 -4.67 19.59 4.23
N LEU A 123 -4.71 18.30 3.93
CA LEU A 123 -5.50 17.30 4.66
C LEU A 123 -4.67 16.47 5.61
N PHE A 124 -3.34 16.49 5.48
CA PHE A 124 -2.45 15.62 6.23
C PHE A 124 -2.55 15.89 7.73
N GLN A 125 -2.81 14.82 8.48
CA GLN A 125 -2.76 14.80 9.94
C GLN A 125 -1.81 13.66 10.38
N PRO A 126 -1.01 13.83 11.45
CA PRO A 126 -0.13 12.76 11.94
C PRO A 126 -0.83 11.41 12.14
N GLU A 127 -2.07 11.45 12.61
CA GLU A 127 -2.95 10.31 12.89
C GLU A 127 -3.28 9.52 11.61
N MET A 128 -3.25 10.16 10.43
CA MET A 128 -3.46 9.48 9.15
C MET A 128 -2.40 8.40 8.91
N LYS A 129 -1.14 8.63 9.30
CA LYS A 129 -0.08 7.63 9.14
C LYS A 129 -0.36 6.39 9.97
N ILE A 130 -0.87 6.59 11.19
CA ILE A 130 -1.22 5.52 12.11
C ILE A 130 -2.40 4.73 11.54
N ALA A 131 -3.46 5.43 11.11
CA ALA A 131 -4.66 4.80 10.56
C ALA A 131 -4.37 3.98 9.28
N TRP A 132 -3.59 4.53 8.34
CA TRP A 132 -3.17 3.78 7.14
C TRP A 132 -2.25 2.61 7.47
N GLY A 133 -1.31 2.81 8.41
CA GLY A 133 -0.42 1.75 8.88
C GLY A 133 -1.18 0.58 9.48
N GLU A 134 -2.07 0.83 10.45
CA GLU A 134 -2.87 -0.21 11.09
C GLU A 134 -3.76 -0.96 10.09
N ALA A 135 -4.39 -0.25 9.15
CA ALA A 135 -5.19 -0.88 8.11
C ALA A 135 -4.35 -1.79 7.20
N TYR A 136 -3.11 -1.37 6.90
CA TYR A 136 -2.17 -2.18 6.13
C TYR A 136 -1.69 -3.40 6.92
N ASP A 137 -1.30 -3.24 8.18
CA ASP A 137 -0.80 -4.35 9.00
C ASP A 137 -1.85 -5.46 9.13
N LYS A 138 -3.11 -5.07 9.30
CA LYS A 138 -4.21 -6.03 9.42
C LYS A 138 -4.55 -6.73 8.11
N LEU A 139 -4.21 -6.14 6.97
CA LEU A 139 -4.29 -6.79 5.67
C LEU A 139 -3.11 -7.74 5.43
N ALA A 140 -1.93 -7.40 5.94
CA ALA A 140 -0.69 -8.14 5.76
C ALA A 140 -0.50 -9.30 6.76
N ALA A 141 -1.23 -9.30 7.88
CA ALA A 141 -1.20 -10.32 8.94
C ALA A 141 -1.84 -11.65 8.52
#